data_AF-A0A2A7UTI9-F1
#
_entry.id   AF-A0A2A7UTI9-F1
#
_cell.length_a   1.000
_cell.length_b   1.000
_cell.length_c   1.000
_cell.angle_alpha   90.00
_cell.angle_beta   90.00
_cell.angle_gamma   90.00
#
_symmetry.space_group_name_H-M   'P 1'
#
loop_
_entity.id
_entity.type
_entity.pdbx_description
1 polymer ?
#
loop_
_entity_poly.entity_id
_entity_poly.type
_entity_poly.pdbx_seq_one_letter_code
_entity_poly.pdbx_strand_id
1 'polypeptide(L)'
;MKNQVLRRTAVAAVATLAWSWCLASQAAEWPSKPLRVIVPSAAGGSPDIVTRLLGNALSKRLGQAVVVDNRPGAAGNIGMQAVMTAVPDGYTLGYANNATLATNQFLFANLPYDPAKLLPVIGLVSTHSLLVVSPRLPVKTVQELVGYAKQHPGQLTFASGGNGTSGHLGAEMFKVQAGIQALHVPYKGAPQAINDLVAGNVDFLIDNIASVGPMVQGKRLHALAVTSRTRLATLPDLPTVAESGLPQFEVRAWGGLVMPPGAPAEAVQRVNKEMNAVLADPEVREQLAKIAFVPLGGTPQAFAELVRSERGTWQDIVRKSGARID
;
A
#
# COMPACT_ATOMS: atom_id res chain seq x y z
N MET A 1 1.17 -66.02 -44.37
CA MET A 1 2.26 -65.36 -43.62
C MET A 1 2.38 -63.86 -43.91
N LYS A 2 2.32 -63.38 -45.17
CA LYS A 2 2.42 -61.94 -45.50
C LYS A 2 1.37 -61.02 -44.83
N ASN A 3 0.10 -61.46 -44.72
CA ASN A 3 -0.98 -60.66 -44.11
C ASN A 3 -0.90 -60.53 -42.58
N GLN A 4 -0.19 -61.42 -41.87
CA GLN A 4 0.02 -61.31 -40.43
C GLN A 4 1.13 -60.31 -40.07
N VAL A 5 2.13 -60.15 -40.96
CA VAL A 5 3.23 -59.18 -40.78
C VAL A 5 2.73 -57.75 -41.00
N LEU A 6 1.83 -57.53 -41.98
CA LEU A 6 1.17 -56.23 -42.21
C LEU A 6 0.21 -55.83 -41.07
N ARG A 7 -0.52 -56.78 -40.48
CA ARG A 7 -1.38 -56.50 -39.31
C ARG A 7 -0.57 -56.18 -38.05
N ARG A 8 0.59 -56.81 -37.85
CA ARG A 8 1.47 -56.54 -36.69
C ARG A 8 2.19 -55.20 -36.78
N THR A 9 2.55 -54.75 -37.98
CA THR A 9 3.16 -53.43 -38.21
C THR A 9 2.16 -52.29 -38.09
N ALA A 10 0.90 -52.48 -38.50
CA ALA A 10 -0.16 -51.48 -38.32
C ALA A 10 -0.51 -51.24 -36.83
N VAL A 11 -0.53 -52.29 -36.00
CA VAL A 11 -0.80 -52.16 -34.55
C VAL A 11 0.35 -51.46 -33.81
N ALA A 12 1.60 -51.69 -34.21
CA ALA A 12 2.76 -51.02 -33.62
C ALA A 12 2.84 -49.51 -33.95
N ALA A 13 2.35 -49.11 -35.13
CA ALA A 13 2.28 -47.70 -35.54
C ALA A 13 1.18 -46.92 -34.80
N VAL A 14 0.04 -47.54 -34.49
CA VAL A 14 -1.04 -46.91 -33.71
C VAL A 14 -0.66 -46.77 -32.23
N ALA A 15 0.09 -47.73 -31.68
CA ALA A 15 0.55 -47.66 -30.28
C ALA A 15 1.59 -46.55 -30.03
N THR A 16 2.42 -46.22 -31.02
CA THR A 16 3.44 -45.15 -30.92
C THR A 16 2.84 -43.75 -31.09
N LEU A 17 1.75 -43.61 -31.85
CA LEU A 17 0.97 -42.36 -31.96
C LEU A 17 0.12 -42.08 -30.70
N ALA A 18 -0.32 -43.11 -29.97
CA ALA A 18 -1.06 -42.93 -28.71
C ALA A 18 -0.16 -42.48 -27.54
N TRP A 19 1.11 -42.88 -27.51
CA TRP A 19 2.05 -42.47 -26.46
C TRP A 19 2.59 -41.05 -26.61
N SER A 20 2.56 -40.49 -27.82
CA SER A 20 2.99 -39.10 -28.06
C SER A 20 1.94 -38.05 -27.64
N TRP A 21 0.68 -38.46 -27.41
CA TRP A 21 -0.37 -37.57 -26.92
C TRP A 21 -0.46 -37.48 -25.38
N CYS A 22 0.08 -38.45 -24.64
CA CYS A 22 0.09 -38.40 -23.17
C CYS A 22 1.19 -37.48 -22.58
N LEU A 23 2.15 -37.01 -23.39
CA LEU A 23 3.29 -36.20 -22.91
C LEU A 23 3.08 -34.68 -23.01
N ALA A 24 1.92 -34.20 -23.48
CA ALA A 24 1.68 -32.77 -23.74
C ALA A 24 0.63 -32.11 -22.82
N SER A 25 0.37 -32.70 -21.66
CA SER A 25 -0.48 -32.09 -20.62
C SER A 25 0.27 -31.91 -19.29
N GLN A 26 1.54 -31.50 -19.35
CA GLN A 26 2.09 -30.77 -18.20
C GLN A 26 1.36 -29.42 -18.22
N ALA A 27 0.32 -29.27 -17.38
CA ALA A 27 -0.21 -27.95 -17.09
C ALA A 27 0.99 -27.04 -16.78
N ALA A 28 1.18 -25.97 -17.54
CA ALA A 28 2.33 -25.09 -17.33
C ALA A 28 2.29 -24.63 -15.87
N GLU A 29 3.33 -24.94 -15.10
CA GLU A 29 3.36 -24.65 -13.68
C GLU A 29 3.18 -23.13 -13.48
N TRP A 30 2.14 -22.74 -12.75
CA TRP A 30 1.90 -21.33 -12.47
C TRP A 30 2.96 -20.80 -11.49
N PRO A 31 3.58 -19.63 -11.73
CA PRO A 31 3.36 -18.74 -12.87
C PRO A 31 4.27 -19.05 -14.08
N SER A 32 3.72 -18.97 -15.29
CA SER A 32 4.44 -19.20 -16.56
C SER A 32 4.72 -17.91 -17.38
N LYS A 33 4.23 -16.77 -16.89
CA LYS A 33 4.47 -15.43 -17.46
C LYS A 33 4.62 -14.39 -16.33
N PRO A 34 5.12 -13.17 -16.62
CA PRO A 34 5.22 -12.11 -15.64
C PRO A 34 3.90 -11.79 -14.94
N LEU A 35 3.98 -11.46 -13.64
CA LEU A 35 2.87 -10.96 -12.86
C LEU A 35 2.86 -9.43 -12.92
N ARG A 36 1.67 -8.83 -12.90
CA ARG A 36 1.47 -7.39 -12.80
C ARG A 36 0.93 -7.04 -11.41
N VAL A 37 1.57 -6.11 -10.72
CA VAL A 37 1.04 -5.51 -9.48
C VAL A 37 0.59 -4.09 -9.79
N ILE A 38 -0.71 -3.85 -9.75
CA ILE A 38 -1.29 -2.51 -9.86
C ILE A 38 -1.12 -1.81 -8.51
N VAL A 39 -0.44 -0.68 -8.51
CA VAL A 39 -0.22 0.14 -7.32
C VAL A 39 -1.08 1.41 -7.44
N PRO A 40 -2.08 1.63 -6.57
CA PRO A 40 -3.01 2.76 -6.66
C PRO A 40 -2.40 4.08 -6.13
N SER A 41 -1.11 4.31 -6.36
CA SER A 41 -0.38 5.51 -5.96
C SER A 41 0.65 5.90 -7.01
N ALA A 42 1.08 7.17 -6.97
CA ALA A 42 2.14 7.67 -7.83
C ALA A 42 3.48 6.95 -7.54
N ALA A 43 4.31 6.84 -8.57
CA ALA A 43 5.67 6.31 -8.44
C ALA A 43 6.50 7.17 -7.46
N GLY A 44 7.38 6.55 -6.66
CA GLY A 44 8.12 7.22 -5.60
C GLY A 44 7.31 7.45 -4.30
N GLY A 45 6.02 7.14 -4.29
CA GLY A 45 5.24 7.04 -3.06
C GLY A 45 5.54 5.77 -2.26
N SER A 46 5.17 5.76 -0.98
CA SER A 46 5.42 4.65 -0.04
C SER A 46 4.90 3.30 -0.55
N PRO A 47 3.67 3.18 -1.11
CA PRO A 47 3.21 1.95 -1.74
C PRO A 47 4.06 1.47 -2.91
N ASP A 48 4.56 2.38 -3.75
CA ASP A 48 5.41 2.06 -4.91
C ASP A 48 6.77 1.53 -4.45
N ILE A 49 7.40 2.24 -3.50
CA ILE A 49 8.71 1.88 -2.94
C ILE A 49 8.66 0.46 -2.38
N VAL A 50 7.69 0.16 -1.52
CA VAL A 50 7.60 -1.18 -0.90
C VAL A 50 7.20 -2.26 -1.89
N THR A 51 6.33 -1.95 -2.86
CA THR A 51 5.94 -2.93 -3.88
C THR A 51 7.11 -3.28 -4.77
N ARG A 52 7.96 -2.32 -5.15
CA ARG A 52 9.15 -2.60 -5.96
C ARG A 52 10.17 -3.43 -5.19
N LEU A 53 10.42 -3.08 -3.92
CA LEU A 53 11.35 -3.83 -3.05
C LEU A 53 10.90 -5.29 -2.89
N LEU A 54 9.64 -5.50 -2.47
CA LEU A 54 9.10 -6.84 -2.24
C LEU A 54 8.82 -7.60 -3.55
N GLY A 55 8.44 -6.89 -4.60
CA GLY A 55 8.22 -7.45 -5.94
C GLY A 55 9.50 -8.01 -6.55
N ASN A 56 10.63 -7.31 -6.40
CA ASN A 56 11.94 -7.81 -6.82
C ASN A 56 12.32 -9.09 -6.08
N ALA A 57 12.10 -9.16 -4.77
CA ALA A 57 12.37 -10.36 -3.98
C ALA A 57 11.41 -11.51 -4.34
N LEU A 58 10.12 -11.22 -4.50
CA LEU A 58 9.12 -12.19 -4.93
C LEU A 58 9.42 -12.74 -6.33
N SER A 59 9.88 -11.90 -7.24
CA SER A 59 10.25 -12.30 -8.60
C SER A 59 11.31 -13.40 -8.62
N LYS A 60 12.34 -13.27 -7.78
CA LYS A 60 13.40 -14.30 -7.62
C LYS A 60 12.83 -15.64 -7.16
N ARG A 61 11.82 -15.62 -6.28
CA ARG A 61 11.19 -16.84 -5.74
C ARG A 61 10.20 -17.48 -6.69
N LEU A 62 9.52 -16.68 -7.50
CA LEU A 62 8.55 -17.17 -8.49
C LEU A 62 9.22 -17.61 -9.80
N GLY A 63 10.47 -17.19 -10.06
CA GLY A 63 11.12 -17.41 -11.35
C GLY A 63 10.47 -16.61 -12.50
N GLN A 64 9.63 -15.63 -12.17
CA GLN A 64 8.90 -14.78 -13.11
C GLN A 64 9.02 -13.32 -12.68
N ALA A 65 9.05 -12.42 -13.66
CA ALA A 65 9.09 -10.98 -13.38
C ALA A 65 7.81 -10.53 -12.64
N VAL A 66 7.98 -9.61 -11.69
CA VAL A 66 6.88 -8.90 -11.03
C VAL A 66 6.93 -7.44 -11.47
N VAL A 67 6.00 -7.04 -12.32
CA VAL A 67 5.97 -5.72 -12.96
C VAL A 67 5.03 -4.80 -12.19
N VAL A 68 5.54 -3.65 -11.77
CA VAL A 68 4.77 -2.63 -11.05
C VAL A 68 4.10 -1.66 -12.03
N ASP A 69 2.77 -1.55 -11.99
CA ASP A 69 1.93 -0.64 -12.78
C ASP A 69 1.30 0.42 -11.85
N ASN A 70 1.86 1.64 -11.83
CA ASN A 70 1.35 2.73 -11.00
C ASN A 70 0.10 3.38 -11.64
N ARG A 71 -1.04 3.31 -10.94
CA ARG A 71 -2.32 3.92 -11.36
C ARG A 71 -2.88 4.86 -10.27
N PRO A 72 -2.29 6.06 -10.11
CA PRO A 72 -2.76 7.04 -9.13
C PRO A 72 -4.11 7.67 -9.49
N GLY A 73 -4.71 8.33 -8.50
CA GLY A 73 -5.88 9.21 -8.66
C GLY A 73 -7.11 8.74 -7.89
N ALA A 74 -7.98 9.69 -7.56
CA ALA A 74 -9.22 9.49 -6.79
C ALA A 74 -9.01 8.63 -5.53
N ALA A 75 -8.05 9.00 -4.66
CA ALA A 75 -7.71 8.25 -3.44
C ALA A 75 -7.34 6.76 -3.68
N GLY A 76 -6.86 6.42 -4.88
CA GLY A 76 -6.54 5.06 -5.29
C GLY A 76 -7.68 4.31 -5.97
N ASN A 77 -8.88 4.89 -6.08
CA ASN A 77 -10.05 4.24 -6.67
C ASN A 77 -9.82 3.83 -8.13
N ILE A 78 -9.06 4.61 -8.91
CA ILE A 78 -8.74 4.29 -10.31
C ILE A 78 -7.94 2.98 -10.39
N GLY A 79 -6.89 2.84 -9.57
CA GLY A 79 -6.10 1.62 -9.52
C GLY A 79 -6.91 0.42 -9.03
N MET A 80 -7.73 0.59 -8.00
CA MET A 80 -8.53 -0.50 -7.45
C MET A 80 -9.67 -0.96 -8.36
N GLN A 81 -10.28 -0.04 -9.11
CA GLN A 81 -11.22 -0.40 -10.16
C GLN A 81 -10.52 -1.26 -11.22
N ALA A 82 -9.30 -0.89 -11.63
CA ALA A 82 -8.52 -1.69 -12.58
C ALA A 82 -8.14 -3.08 -12.04
N VAL A 83 -7.94 -3.23 -10.72
CA VAL A 83 -7.77 -4.55 -10.09
C VAL A 83 -9.07 -5.33 -10.12
N MET A 84 -10.18 -4.71 -9.71
CA MET A 84 -11.50 -5.34 -9.65
C MET A 84 -11.95 -5.92 -10.99
N THR A 85 -11.66 -5.23 -12.10
CA THR A 85 -12.07 -5.63 -13.45
C THR A 85 -10.99 -6.40 -14.22
N ALA A 86 -9.85 -6.71 -13.60
CA ALA A 86 -8.80 -7.48 -14.27
C ALA A 86 -9.23 -8.93 -14.49
N VAL A 87 -8.62 -9.58 -15.50
CA VAL A 87 -8.83 -11.01 -15.74
C VAL A 87 -8.40 -11.79 -14.50
N PRO A 88 -9.27 -12.63 -13.91
CA PRO A 88 -8.96 -13.39 -12.71
C PRO A 88 -8.14 -14.65 -13.04
N ASP A 89 -7.02 -14.51 -13.76
CA ASP A 89 -6.12 -15.61 -14.15
C ASP A 89 -4.92 -15.80 -13.18
N GLY A 90 -4.91 -15.06 -12.07
CA GLY A 90 -3.84 -15.07 -11.07
C GLY A 90 -2.65 -14.16 -11.39
N TYR A 91 -2.55 -13.57 -12.59
CA TYR A 91 -1.38 -12.77 -12.98
C TYR A 91 -1.52 -11.27 -12.68
N THR A 92 -2.70 -10.81 -12.25
CA THR A 92 -2.89 -9.43 -11.77
C THR A 92 -3.09 -9.42 -10.26
N LEU A 93 -2.26 -8.64 -9.57
CA LEU A 93 -2.42 -8.30 -8.16
C LEU A 93 -2.70 -6.80 -8.02
N GLY A 94 -3.30 -6.42 -6.91
CA GLY A 94 -3.41 -5.04 -6.45
C GLY A 94 -2.63 -4.84 -5.16
N TYR A 95 -1.89 -3.74 -5.06
CA TYR A 95 -1.51 -3.22 -3.75
C TYR A 95 -2.71 -2.51 -3.14
N ALA A 96 -3.12 -2.95 -1.96
CA ALA A 96 -4.27 -2.41 -1.26
C ALA A 96 -3.84 -1.93 0.13
N ASN A 97 -4.41 -0.82 0.58
CA ASN A 97 -4.09 -0.16 1.85
C ASN A 97 -5.37 0.24 2.61
N ASN A 98 -5.17 0.89 3.77
CA ASN A 98 -6.25 1.44 4.59
C ASN A 98 -7.23 2.30 3.79
N ALA A 99 -6.75 3.15 2.87
CA ALA A 99 -7.64 3.99 2.07
C ALA A 99 -8.57 3.13 1.20
N THR A 100 -7.96 2.27 0.39
CA THR A 100 -8.66 1.48 -0.63
C THR A 100 -9.53 0.36 -0.07
N LEU A 101 -9.21 -0.18 1.10
CA LEU A 101 -9.95 -1.31 1.65
C LEU A 101 -10.78 -0.94 2.88
N ALA A 102 -10.47 0.13 3.60
CA ALA A 102 -11.15 0.46 4.86
C ALA A 102 -11.93 1.77 4.81
N THR A 103 -11.38 2.87 4.28
CA THR A 103 -11.98 4.22 4.43
C THR A 103 -12.78 4.69 3.22
N ASN A 104 -12.33 4.45 1.99
CA ASN A 104 -12.91 5.10 0.80
C ASN A 104 -14.42 4.85 0.63
N GLN A 105 -14.91 3.66 1.02
CA GLN A 105 -16.35 3.33 1.00
C GLN A 105 -17.23 4.21 1.90
N PHE A 106 -16.63 4.90 2.88
CA PHE A 106 -17.35 5.82 3.77
C PHE A 106 -17.18 7.28 3.35
N LEU A 107 -16.18 7.58 2.52
CA LEU A 107 -15.85 8.93 2.10
C LEU A 107 -16.47 9.28 0.75
N PHE A 108 -16.44 8.36 -0.22
CA PHE A 108 -16.98 8.57 -1.55
C PHE A 108 -18.47 8.23 -1.60
N ALA A 109 -19.29 9.12 -2.15
CA ALA A 109 -20.70 8.84 -2.37
C ALA A 109 -20.91 7.65 -3.33
N ASN A 110 -20.06 7.55 -4.35
CA ASN A 110 -20.08 6.47 -5.33
C ASN A 110 -18.68 5.85 -5.45
N LEU A 111 -18.47 4.70 -4.82
CA LEU A 111 -17.22 3.94 -4.95
C LEU A 111 -17.27 3.04 -6.20
N PRO A 112 -16.31 3.12 -7.14
CA PRO A 112 -16.37 2.39 -8.41
C PRO A 112 -15.95 0.91 -8.33
N TYR A 113 -15.79 0.38 -7.12
CA TYR A 113 -15.48 -1.02 -6.85
C TYR A 113 -16.03 -1.43 -5.48
N ASP A 114 -16.31 -2.71 -5.30
CA ASP A 114 -16.70 -3.28 -4.02
C ASP A 114 -15.48 -3.86 -3.30
N PRO A 115 -14.96 -3.22 -2.23
CA PRO A 115 -13.76 -3.66 -1.55
C PRO A 115 -13.95 -5.00 -0.81
N ALA A 116 -15.18 -5.50 -0.66
CA ALA A 116 -15.45 -6.82 -0.08
C ALA A 116 -15.31 -7.98 -1.09
N LYS A 117 -15.33 -7.68 -2.40
CA LYS A 117 -15.19 -8.71 -3.47
C LYS A 117 -13.74 -9.02 -3.84
N LEU A 118 -12.80 -8.13 -3.53
CA LEU A 118 -11.38 -8.37 -3.76
C LEU A 118 -10.90 -9.53 -2.88
N LEU A 119 -10.10 -10.43 -3.44
CA LEU A 119 -9.56 -11.57 -2.71
C LEU A 119 -8.30 -11.14 -1.94
N PRO A 120 -8.29 -11.16 -0.60
CA PRO A 120 -7.08 -10.88 0.18
C PRO A 120 -6.02 -11.96 -0.09
N VAL A 121 -4.76 -11.57 -0.25
CA VAL A 121 -3.65 -12.52 -0.44
C VAL A 121 -2.74 -12.52 0.78
N ILE A 122 -2.23 -11.35 1.18
CA ILE A 122 -1.30 -11.24 2.32
C ILE A 122 -1.18 -9.79 2.78
N GLY A 123 -1.01 -9.57 4.09
CA GLY A 123 -0.56 -8.28 4.62
C GLY A 123 0.94 -8.13 4.38
N LEU A 124 1.37 -7.08 3.70
CA LEU A 124 2.79 -6.88 3.39
C LEU A 124 3.50 -6.22 4.56
N VAL A 125 3.10 -4.98 4.86
CA VAL A 125 3.82 -4.10 5.77
C VAL A 125 2.87 -3.16 6.48
N SER A 126 3.35 -2.62 7.60
CA SER A 126 2.83 -1.42 8.21
C SER A 126 3.93 -0.38 8.37
N THR A 127 3.55 0.89 8.47
CA THR A 127 4.47 2.00 8.69
C THR A 127 3.78 3.13 9.44
N HIS A 128 4.59 4.00 10.03
CA HIS A 128 4.15 5.24 10.65
C HIS A 128 4.47 6.41 9.73
N SER A 129 3.93 7.57 10.09
CA SER A 129 4.13 8.81 9.36
C SER A 129 4.99 9.77 10.17
N LEU A 130 5.51 10.79 9.49
CA LEU A 130 6.10 11.98 10.12
C LEU A 130 5.14 13.14 9.98
N LEU A 131 5.00 13.94 11.04
CA LEU A 131 4.54 15.30 10.93
C LEU A 131 5.74 16.17 10.57
N VAL A 132 5.70 16.75 9.37
CA VAL A 132 6.78 17.54 8.78
C VAL A 132 6.27 18.90 8.36
N VAL A 133 7.12 19.91 8.48
CA VAL A 133 6.80 21.29 8.10
C VAL A 133 7.74 21.79 7.01
N SER A 134 7.25 22.79 6.27
CA SER A 134 8.06 23.53 5.32
C SER A 134 9.22 24.24 6.04
N PRO A 135 10.42 24.34 5.42
CA PRO A 135 11.53 25.10 5.99
C PRO A 135 11.23 26.61 6.12
N ARG A 136 10.18 27.13 5.47
CA ARG A 136 9.75 28.53 5.60
C ARG A 136 8.94 28.81 6.87
N LEU A 137 8.35 27.77 7.46
CA LEU A 137 7.51 27.91 8.65
C LEU A 137 8.41 28.03 9.90
N PRO A 138 8.29 29.09 10.72
CA PRO A 138 9.21 29.34 11.84
C PRO A 138 8.84 28.51 13.08
N VAL A 139 8.68 27.20 12.92
CA VAL A 139 8.32 26.26 14.00
C VAL A 139 9.24 25.04 13.97
N LYS A 140 9.62 24.58 15.16
CA LYS A 140 10.56 23.47 15.37
C LYS A 140 9.98 22.34 16.19
N THR A 141 8.84 22.57 16.85
CA THR A 141 8.14 21.60 17.68
C THR A 141 6.66 21.53 17.29
N VAL A 142 5.99 20.44 17.68
CA VAL A 142 4.53 20.31 17.50
C VAL A 142 3.79 21.42 18.26
N GLN A 143 4.25 21.77 19.46
CA GLN A 143 3.65 22.83 20.28
C GLN A 143 3.77 24.20 19.60
N GLU A 144 4.92 24.50 18.98
CA GLU A 144 5.10 25.71 18.18
C GLU A 144 4.19 25.73 16.95
N LEU A 145 4.05 24.60 16.23
CA LEU A 145 3.10 24.50 15.13
C LEU A 145 1.67 24.77 15.59
N VAL A 146 1.24 24.17 16.70
CA VAL A 146 -0.11 24.38 17.27
C VAL A 146 -0.30 25.82 17.72
N GLY A 147 0.68 26.41 18.39
CA GLY A 147 0.65 27.81 18.83
C GLY A 147 0.56 28.77 17.65
N TYR A 148 1.40 28.56 16.62
CA TYR A 148 1.40 29.36 15.40
C TYR A 148 0.05 29.27 14.67
N ALA A 149 -0.50 28.05 14.51
CA ALA A 149 -1.78 27.82 13.87
C ALA A 149 -2.95 28.50 14.61
N LYS A 150 -2.92 28.54 15.95
CA LYS A 150 -3.95 29.22 16.77
C LYS A 150 -3.90 30.73 16.63
N GLN A 151 -2.72 31.30 16.39
CA GLN A 151 -2.54 32.74 16.13
C GLN A 151 -2.94 33.12 14.70
N HIS A 152 -2.93 32.15 13.77
CA HIS A 152 -3.20 32.36 12.34
C HIS A 152 -4.33 31.42 11.84
N PRO A 153 -5.54 31.48 12.41
CA PRO A 153 -6.60 30.52 12.11
C PRO A 153 -6.98 30.55 10.63
N GLY A 154 -6.91 29.38 9.98
CA GLY A 154 -7.28 29.22 8.58
C GLY A 154 -6.26 29.72 7.57
N GLN A 155 -5.12 30.26 8.01
CA GLN A 155 -4.06 30.75 7.12
C GLN A 155 -3.07 29.63 6.73
N LEU A 156 -2.87 28.65 7.62
CA LEU A 156 -2.04 27.50 7.33
C LEU A 156 -2.74 26.56 6.35
N THR A 157 -1.94 25.90 5.55
CA THR A 157 -2.30 24.84 4.62
C THR A 157 -1.61 23.54 5.02
N PHE A 158 -2.24 22.41 4.71
CA PHE A 158 -1.57 21.13 4.79
C PHE A 158 -1.78 20.32 3.52
N ALA A 159 -0.72 19.65 3.08
CA ALA A 159 -0.77 18.81 1.92
C ALA A 159 -1.13 17.36 2.26
N SER A 160 -1.64 16.63 1.28
CA SER A 160 -1.68 15.17 1.32
C SER A 160 -1.40 14.58 -0.06
N GLY A 161 -1.04 13.29 -0.11
CA GLY A 161 -0.97 12.54 -1.36
C GLY A 161 -2.32 12.28 -2.04
N GLY A 162 -3.41 12.85 -1.52
CA GLY A 162 -4.78 12.74 -2.03
C GLY A 162 -5.82 12.68 -0.92
N ASN A 163 -7.08 12.94 -1.27
CA ASN A 163 -8.22 12.78 -0.37
C ASN A 163 -8.28 11.34 0.15
N GLY A 164 -8.76 11.14 1.38
CA GLY A 164 -8.91 9.82 2.01
C GLY A 164 -7.64 9.04 2.36
N THR A 165 -6.45 9.52 1.96
CA THR A 165 -5.17 8.90 2.33
C THR A 165 -4.93 8.96 3.85
N SER A 166 -4.09 8.07 4.39
CA SER A 166 -3.73 8.11 5.81
C SER A 166 -3.10 9.44 6.22
N GLY A 167 -2.39 10.10 5.31
CA GLY A 167 -1.83 11.43 5.54
C GLY A 167 -2.92 12.50 5.67
N HIS A 168 -3.91 12.49 4.77
CA HIS A 168 -5.07 13.39 4.86
C HIS A 168 -5.86 13.17 6.17
N LEU A 169 -6.27 11.93 6.45
CA LEU A 169 -7.07 11.62 7.64
C LEU A 169 -6.27 11.86 8.93
N GLY A 170 -4.96 11.60 8.90
CA GLY A 170 -4.06 11.90 10.00
C GLY A 170 -3.93 13.40 10.28
N ALA A 171 -3.83 14.23 9.24
CA ALA A 171 -3.79 15.68 9.39
C ALA A 171 -5.14 16.26 9.85
N GLU A 172 -6.26 15.72 9.37
CA GLU A 172 -7.59 16.08 9.87
C GLU A 172 -7.76 15.72 11.35
N MET A 173 -7.33 14.52 11.75
CA MET A 173 -7.32 14.13 13.17
C MET A 173 -6.41 15.04 14.00
N PHE A 174 -5.26 15.45 13.47
CA PHE A 174 -4.34 16.37 14.13
C PHE A 174 -5.01 17.73 14.35
N LYS A 175 -5.67 18.28 13.33
CA LYS A 175 -6.43 19.54 13.43
C LYS A 175 -7.48 19.50 14.52
N VAL A 176 -8.29 18.44 14.55
CA VAL A 176 -9.37 18.26 15.54
C VAL A 176 -8.79 18.14 16.95
N GLN A 177 -7.79 17.28 17.18
CA GLN A 177 -7.25 17.07 18.52
C GLN A 177 -6.45 18.28 19.02
N ALA A 178 -5.73 18.98 18.14
CA ALA A 178 -4.98 20.18 18.51
C ALA A 178 -5.84 21.45 18.64
N GLY A 179 -7.07 21.42 18.11
CA GLY A 179 -7.96 22.57 18.04
C GLY A 179 -7.40 23.67 17.15
N ILE A 180 -6.94 23.32 15.95
CA ILE A 180 -6.39 24.25 14.96
C ILE A 180 -7.18 24.23 13.65
N GLN A 181 -7.07 25.32 12.88
CA GLN A 181 -7.65 25.43 11.56
C GLN A 181 -6.54 25.51 10.51
N ALA A 182 -6.64 24.65 9.49
CA ALA A 182 -5.75 24.64 8.34
C ALA A 182 -6.52 24.13 7.11
N LEU A 183 -6.19 24.68 5.93
CA LEU A 183 -6.80 24.32 4.66
C LEU A 183 -6.12 23.10 4.05
N HIS A 184 -6.90 22.10 3.61
CA HIS A 184 -6.38 20.93 2.93
C HIS A 184 -6.05 21.23 1.46
N VAL A 185 -4.86 20.85 1.02
CA VAL A 185 -4.42 20.90 -0.38
C VAL A 185 -4.14 19.47 -0.88
N PRO A 186 -5.06 18.82 -1.62
CA PRO A 186 -4.87 17.46 -2.10
C PRO A 186 -4.02 17.40 -3.38
N TYR A 187 -3.07 16.46 -3.40
CA TYR A 187 -2.25 16.17 -4.58
C TYR A 187 -2.60 14.80 -5.18
N LYS A 188 -2.08 14.50 -6.39
CA LYS A 188 -2.25 13.18 -7.03
C LYS A 188 -1.31 12.10 -6.48
N GLY A 189 -0.48 12.44 -5.50
CA GLY A 189 0.44 11.54 -4.82
C GLY A 189 1.42 12.28 -3.91
N ALA A 190 2.01 11.54 -2.97
CA ALA A 190 2.99 12.04 -2.02
C ALA A 190 4.17 12.83 -2.65
N PRO A 191 4.78 12.40 -3.77
CA PRO A 191 5.94 13.12 -4.33
C PRO A 191 5.64 14.57 -4.70
N GLN A 192 4.45 14.85 -5.25
CA GLN A 192 4.06 16.22 -5.59
C GLN A 192 3.83 17.06 -4.33
N ALA A 193 3.12 16.51 -3.34
CA ALA A 193 2.90 17.16 -2.04
C ALA A 193 4.22 17.49 -1.31
N ILE A 194 5.17 16.56 -1.33
CA ILE A 194 6.49 16.72 -0.69
C ILE A 194 7.29 17.82 -1.39
N ASN A 195 7.30 17.85 -2.73
CA ASN A 195 8.00 18.88 -3.49
C ASN A 195 7.44 20.29 -3.19
N ASP A 196 6.12 20.43 -3.12
CA ASP A 196 5.46 21.70 -2.80
C ASP A 196 5.72 22.14 -1.36
N LEU A 197 5.81 21.19 -0.41
CA LEU A 197 6.21 21.48 0.97
C LEU A 197 7.66 21.98 1.06
N VAL A 198 8.58 21.35 0.32
CA VAL A 198 9.99 21.78 0.20
C VAL A 198 10.07 23.17 -0.43
N ALA A 199 9.24 23.46 -1.44
CA ALA A 199 9.16 24.77 -2.07
C ALA A 199 8.51 25.85 -1.17
N GLY A 200 7.76 25.43 -0.15
CA GLY A 200 7.01 26.32 0.75
C GLY A 200 5.74 26.87 0.13
N ASN A 201 5.10 26.08 -0.76
CA ASN A 201 3.75 26.35 -1.27
C ASN A 201 2.66 25.86 -0.32
N VAL A 202 3.02 24.97 0.61
CA VAL A 202 2.16 24.42 1.67
C VAL A 202 2.95 24.39 2.98
N ASP A 203 2.27 24.41 4.12
CA ASP A 203 2.93 24.64 5.41
C ASP A 203 3.35 23.36 6.14
N PHE A 204 2.47 22.35 6.17
CA PHE A 204 2.78 21.07 6.80
C PHE A 204 2.20 19.86 6.06
N LEU A 205 2.70 18.68 6.41
CA LEU A 205 2.32 17.41 5.80
C LEU A 205 2.42 16.32 6.88
N ILE A 206 1.49 15.37 6.83
CA ILE A 206 1.65 14.07 7.49
C ILE A 206 1.77 13.02 6.40
N ASP A 207 2.93 12.37 6.29
CA ASP A 207 3.15 11.34 5.28
C ASP A 207 4.08 10.22 5.79
N ASN A 208 3.99 9.07 5.15
CA ASN A 208 4.74 7.87 5.49
C ASN A 208 6.25 8.12 5.42
N ILE A 209 6.97 7.58 6.40
CA ILE A 209 8.43 7.76 6.54
C ILE A 209 9.18 7.37 5.27
N ALA A 210 8.78 6.27 4.60
CA ALA A 210 9.42 5.83 3.37
C ALA A 210 9.41 6.89 2.24
N SER A 211 8.38 7.75 2.19
CA SER A 211 8.27 8.80 1.17
C SER A 211 8.97 10.09 1.57
N VAL A 212 8.75 10.55 2.80
CA VAL A 212 9.22 11.87 3.23
C VAL A 212 10.54 11.86 3.99
N GLY A 213 10.92 10.70 4.54
CA GLY A 213 12.16 10.47 5.28
C GLY A 213 13.42 10.92 4.54
N PRO A 214 13.59 10.65 3.22
CA PRO A 214 14.75 11.14 2.47
C PRO A 214 14.89 12.66 2.47
N MET A 215 13.78 13.41 2.43
CA MET A 215 13.81 14.88 2.49
C MET A 215 14.16 15.39 3.89
N VAL A 216 13.75 14.67 4.94
CA VAL A 216 14.14 14.98 6.33
C VAL A 216 15.61 14.68 6.57
N GLN A 217 16.11 13.52 6.12
CA GLN A 217 17.53 13.14 6.21
C GLN A 217 18.42 14.12 5.43
N GLY A 218 17.96 14.56 4.27
CA GLY A 218 18.63 15.59 3.46
C GLY A 218 18.48 17.01 4.00
N LYS A 219 17.85 17.22 5.17
CA LYS A 219 17.59 18.53 5.79
C LYS A 219 16.83 19.52 4.89
N ARG A 220 16.05 18.99 3.94
CA ARG A 220 15.17 19.76 3.04
C ARG A 220 13.82 20.08 3.68
N LEU A 221 13.42 19.25 4.65
CA LEU A 221 12.22 19.41 5.47
C LEU A 221 12.57 19.23 6.94
N HIS A 222 11.77 19.83 7.83
CA HIS A 222 11.92 19.67 9.27
C HIS A 222 10.83 18.72 9.80
N ALA A 223 11.23 17.62 10.43
CA ALA A 223 10.31 16.70 11.09
C ALA A 223 10.07 17.14 12.53
N LEU A 224 8.80 17.27 12.91
CA LEU A 224 8.40 17.66 14.26
C LEU A 224 8.17 16.46 15.16
N ALA A 225 7.56 15.40 14.62
CA ALA A 225 7.20 14.22 15.40
C ALA A 225 6.90 13.00 14.53
N VAL A 226 7.01 11.81 15.12
CA VAL A 226 6.49 10.55 14.57
C VAL A 226 5.02 10.35 15.00
N THR A 227 4.23 9.68 14.17
CA THR A 227 2.81 9.41 14.45
C THR A 227 2.56 8.08 15.18
N SER A 228 3.60 7.36 15.56
CA SER A 228 3.52 6.15 16.39
C SER A 228 3.24 6.48 17.86
N ARG A 229 2.73 5.50 18.62
CA ARG A 229 2.54 5.63 20.08
C ARG A 229 3.83 5.83 20.85
N THR A 230 4.90 5.19 20.39
CA THR A 230 6.24 5.26 20.96
C THR A 230 7.23 5.77 19.93
N ARG A 231 8.36 6.33 20.38
CA ARG A 231 9.43 6.76 19.48
C ARG A 231 9.96 5.59 18.67
N LEU A 232 10.40 5.88 17.46
CA LEU A 232 10.98 4.86 16.58
C LEU A 232 12.46 4.71 16.89
N ALA A 233 12.94 3.48 16.97
CA ALA A 233 14.37 3.21 17.19
C ALA A 233 15.27 3.82 16.10
N THR A 234 14.74 3.98 14.89
CA THR A 234 15.44 4.61 13.75
C THR A 234 15.45 6.14 13.82
N LEU A 235 14.61 6.75 14.65
CA LEU A 235 14.47 8.20 14.82
C LEU A 235 14.28 8.54 16.32
N PRO A 236 15.24 8.20 17.20
CA PRO A 236 15.06 8.27 18.66
C PRO A 236 14.91 9.71 19.19
N ASP A 237 15.43 10.68 18.46
CA ASP A 237 15.40 12.10 18.84
C ASP A 237 14.06 12.77 18.53
N LEU A 238 13.26 12.20 17.62
CA LEU A 238 11.94 12.73 17.31
C LEU A 238 10.93 12.29 18.38
N PRO A 239 10.22 13.23 19.01
CA PRO A 239 9.11 12.87 19.89
C PRO A 239 7.97 12.26 19.09
N THR A 240 7.06 11.60 19.80
CA THR A 240 5.77 11.26 19.20
C THR A 240 4.83 12.48 19.24
N VAL A 241 3.83 12.49 18.37
CA VAL A 241 2.75 13.50 18.46
C VAL A 241 2.02 13.36 19.81
N ALA A 242 1.92 12.13 20.34
CA ALA A 242 1.33 11.85 21.64
C ALA A 242 2.11 12.47 22.81
N GLU A 243 3.44 12.31 22.82
CA GLU A 243 4.35 12.96 23.77
C GLU A 243 4.29 14.50 23.67
N SER A 244 3.86 15.01 22.52
CA SER A 244 3.81 16.44 22.24
C SER A 244 2.49 17.13 22.65
N GLY A 245 1.65 16.46 23.44
CA GLY A 245 0.43 17.02 24.01
C GLY A 245 -0.88 16.51 23.40
N LEU A 246 -0.82 15.52 22.51
CA LEU A 246 -2.00 14.89 21.89
C LEU A 246 -2.04 13.38 22.21
N PRO A 247 -2.27 12.97 23.48
CA PRO A 247 -1.96 11.62 23.97
C PRO A 247 -2.72 10.48 23.26
N GLN A 248 -3.83 10.78 22.58
CA GLN A 248 -4.62 9.80 21.82
C GLN A 248 -4.24 9.71 20.34
N PHE A 249 -3.28 10.52 19.89
CA PHE A 249 -2.90 10.60 18.49
C PHE A 249 -2.06 9.38 18.10
N GLU A 250 -2.54 8.65 17.08
CA GLU A 250 -1.78 7.63 16.39
C GLU A 250 -2.25 7.51 14.95
N VAL A 251 -1.33 7.57 14.01
CA VAL A 251 -1.62 7.31 12.60
C VAL A 251 -0.69 6.20 12.13
N ARG A 252 -1.30 5.06 11.83
CA ARG A 252 -0.61 3.89 11.26
C ARG A 252 -1.15 3.63 9.86
N ALA A 253 -0.25 3.43 8.92
CA ALA A 253 -0.58 2.94 7.59
C ALA A 253 -0.17 1.47 7.48
N TRP A 254 -0.90 0.73 6.67
CA TRP A 254 -0.63 -0.65 6.32
C TRP A 254 -0.96 -0.88 4.85
N GLY A 255 -0.34 -1.92 4.29
CA GLY A 255 -0.57 -2.34 2.92
C GLY A 255 -0.45 -3.85 2.78
N GLY A 256 -1.16 -4.38 1.80
CA GLY A 256 -1.18 -5.79 1.47
C GLY A 256 -1.46 -6.02 -0.01
N LEU A 257 -1.42 -7.29 -0.41
CA LEU A 257 -1.78 -7.71 -1.76
C LEU A 257 -3.19 -8.26 -1.78
N VAL A 258 -3.91 -7.92 -2.84
CA VAL A 258 -5.20 -8.49 -3.20
C VAL A 258 -5.17 -8.99 -4.64
N MET A 259 -6.12 -9.85 -4.99
CA MET A 259 -6.38 -10.28 -6.36
C MET A 259 -7.84 -10.00 -6.77
N PRO A 260 -8.15 -9.99 -8.07
CA PRO A 260 -9.51 -9.85 -8.57
C PRO A 260 -10.43 -10.98 -8.06
N PRO A 261 -11.75 -10.74 -7.97
CA PRO A 261 -12.70 -11.80 -7.65
C PRO A 261 -12.60 -12.95 -8.64
N GLY A 262 -12.55 -14.19 -8.13
CA GLY A 262 -12.46 -15.40 -8.94
C GLY A 262 -11.05 -15.83 -9.32
N ALA A 263 -9.99 -15.14 -8.85
CA ALA A 263 -8.62 -15.60 -9.10
C ALA A 263 -8.39 -17.02 -8.53
N PRO A 264 -7.55 -17.86 -9.18
CA PRO A 264 -7.38 -19.25 -8.78
C PRO A 264 -6.81 -19.37 -7.37
N ALA A 265 -7.36 -20.29 -6.57
CA ALA A 265 -6.90 -20.51 -5.20
C ALA A 265 -5.40 -20.87 -5.14
N GLU A 266 -4.90 -21.61 -6.13
CA GLU A 266 -3.48 -21.95 -6.25
C GLU A 266 -2.58 -20.71 -6.41
N ALA A 267 -3.02 -19.70 -7.17
CA ALA A 267 -2.27 -18.46 -7.36
C ALA A 267 -2.24 -17.65 -6.06
N VAL A 268 -3.38 -17.53 -5.37
CA VAL A 268 -3.46 -16.87 -4.05
C VAL A 268 -2.53 -17.55 -3.05
N GLN A 269 -2.58 -18.88 -2.97
CA GLN A 269 -1.75 -19.66 -2.04
C GLN A 269 -0.27 -19.57 -2.38
N ARG A 270 0.10 -19.66 -3.67
CA ARG A 270 1.50 -19.59 -4.10
C ARG A 270 2.08 -18.20 -3.82
N VAL A 271 1.37 -17.12 -4.12
CA VAL A 271 1.84 -15.76 -3.79
C VAL A 271 1.94 -15.58 -2.28
N ASN A 272 0.93 -16.00 -1.51
CA ASN A 272 0.96 -15.90 -0.05
C ASN A 272 2.18 -16.63 0.53
N LYS A 273 2.42 -17.88 0.10
CA LYS A 273 3.56 -18.69 0.56
C LYS A 273 4.89 -18.01 0.25
N GLU A 274 5.11 -17.61 -1.00
CA GLU A 274 6.40 -17.03 -1.38
C GLU A 274 6.61 -15.65 -0.76
N MET A 275 5.56 -14.83 -0.63
CA MET A 275 5.68 -13.54 0.03
C MET A 275 5.91 -13.65 1.54
N ASN A 276 5.33 -14.65 2.22
CA ASN A 276 5.69 -14.93 3.61
C ASN A 276 7.19 -15.26 3.75
N ALA A 277 7.74 -16.05 2.82
CA ALA A 277 9.17 -16.33 2.80
C ALA A 277 10.02 -15.09 2.50
N VAL A 278 9.58 -14.20 1.58
CA VAL A 278 10.21 -12.89 1.36
C VAL A 278 10.22 -12.04 2.63
N LEU A 279 9.10 -11.96 3.34
CA LEU A 279 8.98 -11.13 4.55
C LEU A 279 9.77 -11.70 5.74
N ALA A 280 10.07 -13.00 5.73
CA ALA A 280 10.92 -13.66 6.72
C ALA A 280 12.42 -13.51 6.43
N ASP A 281 12.81 -13.17 5.20
CA ASP A 281 14.20 -13.03 4.79
C ASP A 281 14.91 -11.89 5.55
N PRO A 282 16.06 -12.16 6.20
CA PRO A 282 16.77 -11.14 6.98
C PRO A 282 17.20 -9.91 6.18
N GLU A 283 17.64 -10.07 4.93
CA GLU A 283 18.07 -8.96 4.08
C GLU A 283 16.87 -8.07 3.74
N VAL A 284 15.73 -8.69 3.39
CA VAL A 284 14.48 -7.96 3.14
C VAL A 284 14.03 -7.20 4.39
N ARG A 285 14.08 -7.84 5.56
CA ARG A 285 13.72 -7.19 6.84
C ARG A 285 14.63 -6.00 7.16
N GLU A 286 15.93 -6.12 6.90
CA GLU A 286 16.87 -5.02 7.07
C GLU A 286 16.55 -3.85 6.12
N GLN A 287 16.29 -4.14 4.84
CA GLN A 287 15.92 -3.12 3.86
C GLN A 287 14.60 -2.43 4.22
N LEU A 288 13.59 -3.17 4.69
CA LEU A 288 12.32 -2.61 5.17
C LEU A 288 12.53 -1.72 6.41
N ALA A 289 13.36 -2.16 7.37
CA ALA A 289 13.64 -1.40 8.59
C ALA A 289 14.32 -0.05 8.29
N LYS A 290 15.22 0.02 7.30
CA LYS A 290 15.88 1.26 6.85
C LYS A 290 14.90 2.36 6.42
N ILE A 291 13.71 1.97 5.96
CA ILE A 291 12.63 2.89 5.55
C ILE A 291 11.40 2.80 6.46
N ALA A 292 11.59 2.31 7.69
CA ALA A 292 10.59 2.22 8.75
C ALA A 292 9.31 1.45 8.36
N PHE A 293 9.44 0.43 7.52
CA PHE A 293 8.40 -0.58 7.35
C PHE A 293 8.58 -1.71 8.36
N VAL A 294 7.44 -2.17 8.88
CA VAL A 294 7.34 -3.35 9.74
C VAL A 294 6.60 -4.44 8.96
N PRO A 295 7.24 -5.60 8.69
CA PRO A 295 6.59 -6.73 8.02
C PRO A 295 5.32 -7.18 8.76
N LEU A 296 4.27 -7.56 8.03
CA LEU A 296 3.05 -8.14 8.59
C LEU A 296 2.99 -9.66 8.35
N GLY A 297 2.95 -10.07 7.08
CA GLY A 297 2.83 -11.47 6.68
C GLY A 297 1.48 -12.09 7.03
N GLY A 298 1.48 -13.42 7.21
CA GLY A 298 0.33 -14.19 7.67
C GLY A 298 -0.52 -14.78 6.55
N THR A 299 -1.72 -15.23 6.92
CA THR A 299 -2.65 -15.89 6.00
C THR A 299 -3.56 -14.89 5.28
N PRO A 300 -4.18 -15.27 4.14
CA PRO A 300 -5.24 -14.47 3.52
C PRO A 300 -6.34 -14.05 4.51
N GLN A 301 -6.74 -14.97 5.41
CA GLN A 301 -7.77 -14.74 6.41
C GLN A 301 -7.34 -13.73 7.47
N ALA A 302 -6.09 -13.79 7.93
CA ALA A 302 -5.55 -12.81 8.87
C ALA A 302 -5.54 -11.40 8.27
N PHE A 303 -5.20 -11.28 6.98
CA PHE A 303 -5.27 -10.01 6.28
C PHE A 303 -6.72 -9.53 6.10
N ALA A 304 -7.66 -10.42 5.79
CA ALA A 304 -9.08 -10.09 5.74
C ALA A 304 -9.63 -9.57 7.08
N GLU A 305 -9.18 -10.16 8.20
CA GLU A 305 -9.57 -9.72 9.55
C GLU A 305 -9.05 -8.30 9.85
N LEU A 306 -7.78 -8.03 9.52
CA LEU A 306 -7.21 -6.68 9.65
C LEU A 306 -8.02 -5.64 8.87
N VAL A 307 -8.42 -5.98 7.64
CA VAL A 307 -9.25 -5.08 6.83
C VAL A 307 -10.60 -4.85 7.50
N ARG A 308 -11.24 -5.89 8.04
CA ARG A 308 -12.56 -5.78 8.68
C ARG A 308 -12.51 -4.94 9.96
N SER A 309 -11.51 -5.14 10.80
CA SER A 309 -11.37 -4.37 12.05
C SER A 309 -11.14 -2.88 11.78
N GLU A 310 -10.32 -2.56 10.77
CA GLU A 310 -10.07 -1.18 10.35
C GLU A 310 -11.32 -0.50 9.80
N ARG A 311 -12.17 -1.22 9.04
CA ARG A 311 -13.43 -0.68 8.52
C ARG A 311 -14.34 -0.18 9.65
N GLY A 312 -14.48 -0.95 10.72
CA GLY A 312 -15.31 -0.57 11.87
C GLY A 312 -14.83 0.73 12.51
N THR A 313 -13.53 0.83 12.77
CA THR A 313 -12.90 2.03 13.34
C THR A 313 -13.09 3.26 12.45
N TRP A 314 -12.83 3.12 11.15
CA TRP A 314 -12.88 4.25 10.23
C TRP A 314 -14.30 4.71 9.90
N GLN A 315 -15.28 3.80 9.88
CA GLN A 315 -16.68 4.17 9.73
C GLN A 315 -17.13 5.17 10.82
N ASP A 316 -16.73 4.91 12.06
CA ASP A 316 -17.04 5.77 13.20
C ASP A 316 -16.36 7.14 13.09
N ILE A 317 -15.09 7.17 12.68
CA ILE A 317 -14.33 8.41 12.51
C ILE A 317 -14.91 9.27 11.40
N VAL A 318 -15.20 8.68 10.23
CA VAL A 318 -15.77 9.41 9.09
C VAL A 318 -17.15 9.98 9.45
N ARG A 319 -18.01 9.18 10.10
CA ARG A 319 -19.33 9.62 10.57
C ARG A 319 -19.23 10.79 11.56
N LYS A 320 -18.29 10.74 12.52
CA LYS A 320 -18.11 11.81 13.52
C LYS A 320 -17.51 13.09 12.95
N SER A 321 -16.62 12.97 11.95
CA SER A 321 -15.96 14.12 11.31
C SER A 321 -16.84 14.83 10.29
N GLY A 322 -17.83 14.12 9.71
CA GLY A 322 -18.63 14.64 8.59
C GLY A 322 -17.85 14.70 7.27
N ALA A 323 -16.65 14.13 7.21
CA ALA A 323 -15.81 14.12 6.02
C ALA A 323 -16.51 13.39 4.86
N ARG A 324 -16.52 14.02 3.69
CA ARG A 324 -17.04 13.46 2.43
C ARG A 324 -16.11 13.85 1.28
N ILE A 325 -16.09 13.02 0.26
CA ILE A 325 -15.46 13.28 -1.02
C ILE A 325 -16.57 13.13 -2.07
N ASP A 326 -16.90 14.25 -2.71
CA ASP A 326 -17.84 14.34 -3.84
C ASP A 326 -17.16 13.99 -5.18
#